data_AF-A0A9P8QRD7-F1
#
_entry.id   AF-A0A9P8QRD7-F1
#
_cell.length_a   1.000
_cell.length_b   1.000
_cell.length_c   1.000
_cell.angle_alpha   90.00
_cell.angle_beta   90.00
_cell.angle_gamma   90.00
#
_symmetry.space_group_name_H-M   'P 1'
#
loop_
_entity.id
_entity.type
_entity.pdbx_description
1 polymer ?
#
loop_
_entity_poly.entity_id
_entity_poly.type
_entity_poly.pdbx_seq_one_letter_code
_entity_poly.pdbx_strand_id
1 'polypeptide(L)'
;SQSLRPYLQCVRSSLTAALTLSNFASQTTERHNVPEIEAQTSPEVLLTPLTIARNENERVLIEPSINSVRISIKIKQADEIENILVHKFTRFLTQRQSFFILRRKPIPVSDAGGTARLDVAAAPPPSGAFQLSPHGRLSSLDFWTTGLTRGLDAAQGYDISFLITNFHTEEMLKHKLVDFIIEFQEEVDKEISEMKLFLNARARFVAESFLTPM
;
A
#
# COMPACT_ATOMS: atom_id res chain seq x y z
N SER A 1 -24.31 -2.57 -2.06
CA SER A 1 -24.46 -2.25 -0.63
C SER A 1 -24.95 -0.82 -0.47
N GLN A 2 -25.88 -0.54 0.45
CA GLN A 2 -26.37 0.83 0.70
C GLN A 2 -25.27 1.79 1.19
N SER A 3 -24.24 1.30 1.87
CA SER A 3 -23.14 2.13 2.40
C SER A 3 -21.96 2.35 1.45
N LEU A 4 -21.88 1.62 0.33
CA LEU A 4 -20.74 1.72 -0.60
C LEU A 4 -20.75 3.06 -1.36
N ARG A 5 -21.91 3.43 -1.91
CA ARG A 5 -22.06 4.68 -2.68
C ARG A 5 -21.69 5.94 -1.88
N PRO A 6 -22.20 6.18 -0.65
CA PRO A 6 -21.81 7.36 0.12
C PRO A 6 -20.33 7.36 0.51
N TYR A 7 -19.76 6.18 0.79
CA TYR A 7 -18.32 6.03 1.04
C TYR A 7 -17.47 6.47 -0.16
N LEU A 8 -17.74 5.92 -1.35
CA LEU A 8 -17.00 6.28 -2.57
C LEU A 8 -17.21 7.74 -2.96
N GLN A 9 -18.40 8.31 -2.72
CA GLN A 9 -18.65 9.73 -2.94
C GLN A 9 -17.81 10.60 -2.00
N CYS A 10 -17.68 10.22 -0.73
CA CYS A 10 -16.82 10.92 0.24
C CYS A 10 -15.34 10.85 -0.18
N VAL A 11 -14.87 9.66 -0.59
CA VAL A 11 -13.51 9.47 -1.11
C VAL A 11 -13.27 10.34 -2.35
N ARG A 12 -14.20 10.34 -3.31
CA ARG A 12 -14.13 11.16 -4.53
C ARG A 12 -14.02 12.65 -4.24
N SER A 13 -14.89 13.18 -3.38
CA SER A 13 -14.86 14.59 -2.99
C SER A 13 -13.55 14.95 -2.29
N SER A 14 -13.06 14.08 -1.42
CA SER A 14 -11.79 14.29 -0.70
C SER A 14 -10.58 14.24 -1.62
N LEU A 15 -10.53 13.30 -2.56
CA LEU A 15 -9.47 13.24 -3.59
C LEU A 15 -9.50 14.44 -4.51
N THR A 16 -10.69 14.92 -4.90
CA THR A 16 -10.82 16.12 -5.73
C THR A 16 -10.26 17.36 -5.04
N ALA A 17 -10.44 17.46 -3.72
CA ALA A 17 -9.86 18.52 -2.90
C ALA A 17 -8.35 18.32 -2.68
N ALA A 18 -7.89 17.09 -2.46
CA ALA A 18 -6.48 16.80 -2.20
C ALA A 18 -5.59 16.95 -3.45
N LEU A 19 -6.13 16.68 -4.65
CA LEU A 19 -5.39 16.75 -5.92
C LEU A 19 -5.30 18.17 -6.49
N THR A 20 -5.09 19.17 -5.63
CA THR A 20 -4.75 20.56 -6.00
C THR A 20 -3.25 20.77 -5.91
N LEU A 21 -2.50 19.94 -6.64
CA LEU A 21 -1.04 19.91 -6.61
C LEU A 21 -0.44 21.07 -7.41
N SER A 22 0.71 21.56 -6.95
CA SER A 22 1.51 22.56 -7.65
C SER A 22 2.96 22.08 -7.74
N ASN A 23 3.66 22.50 -8.79
CA ASN A 23 5.10 22.25 -8.89
C ASN A 23 5.84 22.98 -7.76
N PHE A 24 6.60 22.24 -6.98
CA PHE A 24 7.35 22.75 -5.82
C PHE A 24 8.72 22.08 -5.79
N ALA A 25 9.78 22.90 -5.79
CA ALA A 25 11.15 22.41 -5.72
C ALA A 25 11.51 22.01 -4.28
N SER A 26 12.38 21.00 -4.13
CA SER A 26 12.84 20.56 -2.81
C SER A 26 13.57 21.69 -2.09
N GLN A 27 13.22 21.93 -0.83
CA GLN A 27 13.90 22.94 0.00
C GLN A 27 15.25 22.44 0.55
N THR A 28 15.42 21.12 0.69
CA THR A 28 16.61 20.51 1.28
C THR A 28 17.64 20.07 0.26
N THR A 29 17.23 19.83 -0.99
CA THR A 29 18.11 19.30 -2.02
C THR A 29 18.10 20.22 -3.23
N GLU A 30 19.25 20.84 -3.51
CA GLU A 30 19.38 21.81 -4.60
C GLU A 30 19.04 21.16 -5.95
N ARG A 31 18.20 21.83 -6.76
CA ARG A 31 17.83 21.42 -8.13
C ARG A 31 17.12 20.07 -8.25
N HIS A 32 16.56 19.55 -7.15
CA HIS A 32 15.72 18.36 -7.17
C HIS A 32 14.26 18.71 -6.92
N ASN A 33 13.36 18.01 -7.61
CA ASN A 33 11.93 17.96 -7.27
C ASN A 33 11.64 16.57 -6.72
N VAL A 34 11.34 16.50 -5.44
CA VAL A 34 11.00 15.27 -4.73
C VAL A 34 9.54 15.34 -4.30
N PRO A 35 8.82 14.21 -4.31
CA PRO A 35 7.48 14.18 -3.72
C PRO A 35 7.58 14.46 -2.22
N GLU A 36 7.14 15.64 -1.79
CA GLU A 36 7.31 16.10 -0.40
C GLU A 36 6.61 15.17 0.59
N ILE A 37 5.54 14.48 0.19
CA ILE A 37 4.86 13.49 1.04
C ILE A 37 5.73 12.26 1.37
N GLU A 38 6.69 11.91 0.51
CA GLU A 38 7.65 10.83 0.78
C GLU A 38 8.90 11.34 1.49
N ALA A 39 9.34 12.56 1.18
CA ALA A 39 10.52 13.15 1.79
C ALA A 39 10.29 13.52 3.27
N GLN A 40 9.12 14.07 3.59
CA GLN A 40 8.74 14.54 4.94
C GLN A 40 9.77 15.46 5.61
N THR A 41 10.55 16.20 4.82
CA THR A 41 11.59 17.10 5.31
C THR A 41 11.05 18.50 5.63
N SER A 42 10.03 18.94 4.90
CA SER A 42 9.44 20.28 5.02
C SER A 42 8.03 20.18 5.61
N PRO A 43 7.84 20.23 6.94
CA PRO A 43 6.54 20.00 7.56
C PRO A 43 5.47 21.03 7.16
N GLU A 44 5.87 22.25 6.80
CA GLU A 44 4.98 23.33 6.38
C GLU A 44 4.30 23.09 5.01
N VAL A 45 4.82 22.16 4.22
CA VAL A 45 4.21 21.79 2.92
C VAL A 45 3.43 20.49 2.97
N LEU A 46 3.41 19.83 4.14
CA LEU A 46 2.57 18.67 4.42
C LEU A 46 1.20 19.14 4.92
N LEU A 47 0.14 18.55 4.37
CA LEU A 47 -1.23 18.84 4.78
C LEU A 47 -1.72 17.77 5.76
N THR A 48 -2.82 18.06 6.46
CA THR A 48 -3.41 17.13 7.43
C THR A 48 -3.86 15.84 6.75
N PRO A 49 -3.40 14.67 7.22
CA PRO A 49 -3.89 13.38 6.73
C PRO A 49 -5.39 13.21 7.00
N LEU A 50 -6.10 12.59 6.07
CA LEU A 50 -7.52 12.29 6.16
C LEU A 50 -7.75 10.79 6.03
N THR A 51 -8.47 10.21 6.99
CA THR A 51 -8.92 8.81 6.91
C THR A 51 -10.43 8.76 6.69
N ILE A 52 -10.85 8.02 5.67
CA ILE A 52 -12.26 7.76 5.37
C ILE A 52 -12.47 6.26 5.52
N ALA A 53 -13.34 5.85 6.45
CA ALA A 53 -13.62 4.45 6.71
C ALA A 53 -15.08 4.14 6.42
N ARG A 54 -15.35 3.04 5.70
CA ARG A 54 -16.68 2.47 5.57
C ARG A 54 -16.99 1.51 6.72
N ASN A 55 -15.97 0.79 7.18
CA ASN A 55 -15.95 -0.08 8.34
C ASN A 55 -14.49 -0.28 8.79
N GLU A 56 -14.25 -1.09 9.82
CA GLU A 56 -12.91 -1.35 10.36
C GLU A 56 -11.96 -1.97 9.32
N ASN A 57 -12.50 -2.74 8.38
CA ASN A 57 -11.77 -3.52 7.39
C ASN A 57 -11.71 -2.86 5.99
N GLU A 58 -12.33 -1.70 5.81
CA GLU A 58 -12.43 -1.01 4.52
C GLU A 58 -12.31 0.50 4.75
N ARG A 59 -11.12 1.02 4.42
CA ARG A 59 -10.75 2.41 4.68
C ARG A 59 -9.70 2.92 3.71
N VAL A 60 -9.68 4.22 3.50
CA VAL A 60 -8.70 4.93 2.68
C VAL A 60 -8.04 6.01 3.53
N LEU A 61 -6.72 6.06 3.50
CA LEU A 61 -5.91 7.15 4.03
C LEU A 61 -5.43 8.01 2.86
N ILE A 62 -5.63 9.31 2.99
CA ILE A 62 -5.17 10.34 2.04
C ILE A 62 -4.20 11.22 2.79
N GLU A 63 -2.96 11.28 2.33
CA GLU A 63 -1.92 12.13 2.90
C GLU A 63 -1.48 13.12 1.82
N PRO A 64 -1.98 14.37 1.87
CA PRO A 64 -1.66 15.36 0.87
C PRO A 64 -0.43 16.20 1.25
N SER A 65 0.25 16.72 0.25
CA SER A 65 1.29 17.75 0.35
C SER A 65 1.14 18.73 -0.81
N ILE A 66 2.00 19.75 -0.87
CA ILE A 66 1.96 20.77 -1.93
C ILE A 66 2.12 20.22 -3.36
N ASN A 67 2.99 19.22 -3.55
CA ASN A 67 3.35 18.71 -4.89
C ASN A 67 3.02 17.22 -5.10
N SER A 68 2.53 16.54 -4.06
CA SER A 68 2.25 15.11 -4.12
C SER A 68 1.18 14.68 -3.12
N VAL A 69 0.39 13.65 -3.49
CA VAL A 69 -0.60 13.01 -2.62
C VAL A 69 -0.32 11.53 -2.57
N ARG A 70 -0.30 10.98 -1.36
CA ARG A 70 -0.22 9.55 -1.12
C ARG A 70 -1.60 9.03 -0.72
N ILE A 71 -2.06 7.98 -1.39
CA ILE A 71 -3.39 7.40 -1.18
C ILE A 71 -3.20 5.93 -0.86
N SER A 72 -3.62 5.50 0.33
CA SER A 72 -3.46 4.14 0.80
C SER A 72 -4.82 3.50 1.06
N ILE A 73 -5.05 2.32 0.49
CA ILE A 73 -6.35 1.65 0.47
C ILE A 73 -6.27 0.33 1.21
N LYS A 74 -7.19 0.14 2.15
CA LYS A 74 -7.45 -1.14 2.82
C LYS A 74 -8.65 -1.78 2.11
N ILE A 75 -8.41 -2.93 1.50
CA ILE A 75 -9.40 -3.69 0.73
C ILE A 75 -10.12 -4.64 1.69
N LYS A 76 -11.44 -4.77 1.52
CA LYS A 76 -12.24 -5.68 2.34
C LYS A 76 -11.77 -7.12 2.15
N GLN A 77 -11.59 -7.83 3.26
CA GLN A 77 -11.21 -9.24 3.29
C GLN A 77 -12.17 -10.01 4.19
N ALA A 78 -12.96 -10.92 3.64
CA ALA A 78 -13.93 -11.70 4.41
C ALA A 78 -13.33 -12.96 5.05
N ASP A 79 -12.41 -13.63 4.33
CA ASP A 79 -11.86 -14.93 4.71
C ASP A 79 -10.35 -15.02 4.41
N GLU A 80 -9.68 -16.06 4.92
CA GLU A 80 -8.25 -16.33 4.67
C GLU A 80 -7.91 -16.45 3.17
N ILE A 81 -8.80 -17.03 2.37
CA ILE A 81 -8.60 -17.13 0.92
C ILE A 81 -8.55 -15.73 0.31
N GLU A 82 -9.44 -14.82 0.70
CA GLU A 82 -9.45 -13.45 0.19
C GLU A 82 -8.21 -12.67 0.64
N ASN A 83 -7.73 -12.89 1.87
CA ASN A 83 -6.45 -12.33 2.33
C ASN A 83 -5.30 -12.70 1.38
N ILE A 84 -5.21 -13.98 1.01
CA ILE A 84 -4.16 -14.47 0.11
C ILE A 84 -4.35 -13.92 -1.32
N LEU A 85 -5.60 -13.88 -1.80
CA LEU A 85 -5.91 -13.36 -3.13
C LEU A 85 -5.59 -11.87 -3.25
N VAL A 86 -6.01 -11.05 -2.27
CA VAL A 86 -5.70 -9.63 -2.22
C VAL A 86 -4.19 -9.42 -2.20
N HIS A 87 -3.46 -10.10 -1.32
CA HIS A 87 -2.01 -9.97 -1.24
C HIS A 87 -1.30 -10.34 -2.56
N LYS A 88 -1.74 -11.41 -3.24
CA LYS A 88 -1.17 -11.80 -4.54
C LYS A 88 -1.54 -10.81 -5.64
N PHE A 89 -2.78 -10.34 -5.66
CA PHE A 89 -3.30 -9.39 -6.65
C PHE A 89 -2.60 -8.03 -6.55
N THR A 90 -2.50 -7.46 -5.35
CA THR A 90 -1.81 -6.18 -5.14
C THR A 90 -0.31 -6.28 -5.42
N ARG A 91 0.32 -7.40 -5.03
CA ARG A 91 1.74 -7.68 -5.38
C ARG A 91 1.94 -7.75 -6.89
N PHE A 92 0.99 -8.33 -7.63
CA PHE A 92 1.06 -8.40 -9.08
C PHE A 92 0.93 -7.01 -9.73
N LEU A 93 -0.01 -6.19 -9.27
CA LEU A 93 -0.18 -4.83 -9.77
C LEU A 93 1.05 -3.95 -9.51
N THR A 94 1.62 -4.01 -8.30
CA THR A 94 2.82 -3.24 -7.93
C THR A 94 4.09 -3.64 -8.69
N GLN A 95 4.14 -4.85 -9.28
CA GLN A 95 5.26 -5.29 -10.11
C GLN A 95 5.18 -4.78 -11.56
N ARG A 96 4.03 -4.27 -12.01
CA ARG A 96 3.85 -3.79 -13.38
C ARG A 96 4.25 -2.33 -13.51
N GLN A 97 5.12 -2.02 -14.46
CA GLN A 97 5.52 -0.64 -14.77
C GLN A 97 4.42 0.19 -15.44
N SER A 98 3.38 -0.45 -16.00
CA SER A 98 2.30 0.26 -16.71
C SER A 98 1.41 1.10 -15.79
N PHE A 99 1.43 0.84 -14.48
CA PHE A 99 0.71 1.62 -13.47
C PHE A 99 1.69 2.61 -12.82
N PHE A 100 1.97 3.70 -13.51
CA PHE A 100 3.01 4.66 -13.14
C PHE A 100 2.69 5.46 -11.85
N ILE A 101 1.43 5.45 -11.39
CA ILE A 101 1.02 6.03 -10.08
C ILE A 101 1.06 5.02 -8.92
N LEU A 102 1.37 3.74 -9.16
CA LEU A 102 1.46 2.75 -8.07
C LEU A 102 2.77 2.87 -7.30
N ARG A 103 2.66 2.85 -5.98
CA ARG A 103 3.80 2.78 -5.08
C ARG A 103 4.27 1.32 -4.98
N ARG A 104 5.57 1.09 -5.12
CA ARG A 104 6.17 -0.27 -5.09
C ARG A 104 6.02 -1.00 -3.74
N LYS A 105 5.78 -0.27 -2.65
CA LYS A 105 5.50 -0.82 -1.32
C LYS A 105 4.32 -0.06 -0.70
N PRO A 106 3.34 -0.76 -0.10
CA PRO A 106 2.30 -0.10 0.67
C PRO A 106 2.85 0.49 1.96
N ILE A 107 2.07 1.35 2.61
CA ILE A 107 2.42 2.00 3.87
C ILE A 107 2.09 1.08 5.07
N PRO A 108 3.03 0.88 6.02
CA PRO A 108 2.71 0.28 7.31
C PRO A 108 1.85 1.24 8.14
N VAL A 109 0.91 0.75 8.97
CA VAL A 109 0.06 1.63 9.80
C VAL A 109 0.94 2.55 10.66
N SER A 110 0.86 3.85 10.42
CA SER A 110 1.18 4.87 11.41
C SER A 110 -0.16 5.47 11.84
N ASP A 111 -0.49 5.33 13.13
CA ASP A 111 -1.74 5.83 13.69
C ASP A 111 -1.97 7.30 13.26
N ALA A 112 -3.11 7.52 12.63
CA ALA A 112 -3.59 8.86 12.30
C ALA A 112 -3.96 9.58 13.61
N GLY A 113 -2.99 10.25 14.22
CA GLY A 113 -3.18 11.04 15.44
C GLY A 113 -1.87 11.29 16.16
N GLY A 114 -1.43 12.54 16.19
CA GLY A 114 -0.15 12.92 16.80
C GLY A 114 0.00 12.46 18.26
N THR A 115 0.95 11.57 18.48
CA THR A 115 1.93 11.67 19.55
C THR A 115 3.13 10.87 19.08
N ALA A 116 4.27 11.53 18.93
CA ALA A 116 5.53 10.85 18.74
C ALA A 116 5.79 9.98 19.98
N ARG A 117 5.39 8.70 19.92
CA ARG A 117 6.05 7.68 20.70
C ARG A 117 7.38 7.41 20.00
N LEU A 118 8.38 8.20 20.40
CA LEU A 118 9.72 7.65 20.61
C LEU A 118 9.50 6.34 21.38
N ASP A 119 9.68 5.19 20.72
CA ASP A 119 10.03 3.90 21.31
C ASP A 119 9.91 2.81 20.25
N VAL A 120 10.88 2.75 19.34
CA VAL A 120 11.50 1.47 19.01
C VAL A 120 13.00 1.71 19.00
N ALA A 121 13.58 1.80 20.20
CA ALA A 121 14.95 1.39 20.36
C ALA A 121 15.05 -0.02 19.77
N ALA A 122 15.83 -0.16 18.70
CA ALA A 122 16.31 -1.46 18.29
C ALA A 122 16.85 -2.15 19.55
N ALA A 123 16.23 -3.25 19.96
CA ALA A 123 16.75 -4.04 21.06
C ALA A 123 18.22 -4.34 20.75
N PRO A 124 19.18 -4.01 21.64
CA PRO A 124 20.56 -4.38 21.42
C PRO A 124 20.63 -5.91 21.28
N PRO A 125 21.51 -6.42 20.41
CA PRO A 125 21.66 -7.87 20.25
C PRO A 125 21.96 -8.51 21.61
N PRO A 126 21.48 -9.74 21.87
CA PRO A 126 21.77 -10.43 23.12
C PRO A 126 23.27 -10.50 23.31
N SER A 127 23.74 -10.01 24.44
CA SER A 127 25.15 -10.01 24.81
C SER A 127 25.62 -11.45 24.95
N GLY A 128 26.29 -11.98 23.92
CA GLY A 128 26.94 -13.28 23.99
C GLY A 128 26.93 -14.07 22.69
N ALA A 129 27.76 -13.68 21.73
CA ALA A 129 28.41 -14.58 20.77
C ALA A 129 29.31 -13.78 19.81
N PHE A 130 30.36 -13.15 20.32
CA PHE A 130 31.46 -12.69 19.47
C PHE A 130 32.56 -13.76 19.52
N GLN A 131 32.48 -14.74 18.63
CA GLN A 131 33.62 -15.62 18.37
C GLN A 131 34.26 -15.18 17.05
N LEU A 132 35.37 -14.46 17.18
CA LEU A 132 36.25 -14.12 16.06
C LEU A 132 36.86 -15.42 15.52
N SER A 133 36.53 -15.77 14.28
CA SER A 133 37.30 -16.79 13.55
C SER A 133 38.51 -16.11 12.90
N PRO A 134 39.73 -16.59 13.13
CA PRO A 134 40.93 -15.97 12.59
C PRO A 134 41.10 -16.47 11.16
N HIS A 135 40.57 -15.75 10.16
CA HIS A 135 41.13 -15.57 8.82
C HIS A 135 40.10 -14.83 7.94
N GLY A 136 40.51 -13.69 7.41
CA GLY A 136 39.65 -12.79 6.65
C GLY A 136 39.16 -13.40 5.33
N ARG A 137 37.84 -13.44 5.18
CA ARG A 137 37.14 -13.41 3.88
C ARG A 137 35.72 -12.90 4.11
N LEU A 138 35.43 -11.67 3.67
CA LEU A 138 34.05 -11.19 3.57
C LEU A 138 33.38 -11.92 2.41
N SER A 139 32.54 -12.93 2.70
CA SER A 139 31.64 -13.51 1.70
C SER A 139 30.24 -12.92 1.87
N SER A 140 29.71 -12.41 0.76
CA SER A 140 28.41 -11.74 0.57
C SER A 140 27.18 -12.62 0.85
N LEU A 141 27.08 -13.26 2.01
CA LEU A 141 26.07 -14.30 2.25
C LEU A 141 25.43 -14.28 3.64
N ASP A 142 25.15 -13.09 4.18
CA ASP A 142 24.27 -12.94 5.37
C ASP A 142 23.12 -11.93 5.15
N PHE A 143 22.82 -11.58 3.89
CA PHE A 143 21.73 -10.65 3.57
C PHE A 143 20.38 -11.32 3.27
N TRP A 144 20.27 -12.65 3.33
CA TRP A 144 19.09 -13.39 2.85
C TRP A 144 18.46 -14.39 3.83
N THR A 145 18.94 -14.54 5.06
CA THR A 145 18.39 -15.52 6.03
C THR A 145 17.38 -14.95 7.03
N THR A 146 16.97 -13.69 6.90
CA THR A 146 15.83 -13.10 7.62
C THR A 146 14.53 -13.03 6.77
N GLY A 147 14.46 -13.82 5.70
CA GLY A 147 13.42 -13.72 4.67
C GLY A 147 12.22 -14.68 4.77
N LEU A 148 12.09 -15.53 5.80
CA LEU A 148 11.02 -16.56 5.79
C LEU A 148 10.14 -16.66 7.05
N THR A 149 10.42 -15.91 8.12
CA THR A 149 9.58 -15.97 9.36
C THR A 149 9.45 -14.64 10.11
N ARG A 150 9.55 -13.50 9.41
CA ARG A 150 8.76 -12.30 9.80
C ARG A 150 7.42 -12.45 9.08
N GLY A 151 6.53 -13.27 9.59
CA GLY A 151 5.68 -12.82 10.68
C GLY A 151 4.42 -12.28 10.01
N LEU A 152 3.51 -13.20 9.69
CA LEU A 152 2.20 -12.97 9.10
C LEU A 152 1.26 -12.11 9.97
N ASP A 153 1.73 -11.58 11.09
CA ASP A 153 0.97 -10.79 12.07
C ASP A 153 1.75 -9.57 12.58
N ALA A 154 2.23 -8.69 11.68
CA ALA A 154 2.84 -7.42 12.07
C ALA A 154 2.02 -6.23 11.52
N ALA A 155 1.04 -5.79 12.31
CA ALA A 155 0.25 -4.55 12.18
C ALA A 155 -0.57 -4.38 10.88
N GLN A 156 -1.89 -4.30 11.01
CA GLN A 156 -2.90 -4.23 9.93
C GLN A 156 -2.78 -3.00 9.01
N GLY A 157 -1.77 -2.98 8.13
CA GLY A 157 -1.47 -1.96 7.12
C GLY A 157 -2.51 -1.79 6.03
N TYR A 158 -2.24 -0.85 5.12
CA TYR A 158 -2.98 -0.71 3.87
C TYR A 158 -2.50 -1.75 2.85
N ASP A 159 -3.40 -2.26 2.01
CA ASP A 159 -3.08 -3.35 1.07
C ASP A 159 -2.40 -2.84 -0.21
N ILE A 160 -2.71 -1.59 -0.61
CA ILE A 160 -2.10 -0.93 -1.77
C ILE A 160 -1.95 0.56 -1.53
N SER A 161 -0.99 1.19 -2.19
CA SER A 161 -0.81 2.64 -2.12
C SER A 161 -0.46 3.24 -3.48
N PHE A 162 -1.00 4.43 -3.74
CA PHE A 162 -0.76 5.24 -4.91
C PHE A 162 0.01 6.49 -4.51
N LEU A 163 0.93 6.92 -5.37
CA LEU A 163 1.63 8.19 -5.25
C LEU A 163 1.34 9.02 -6.50
N ILE A 164 0.58 10.10 -6.30
CA ILE A 164 0.27 11.06 -7.35
C ILE A 164 1.12 12.31 -7.10
N THR A 165 1.66 12.90 -8.15
CA THR A 165 2.57 14.06 -8.10
C THR A 165 2.07 15.12 -9.08
N ASN A 166 2.60 16.34 -8.98
CA ASN A 166 2.26 17.43 -9.89
C ASN A 166 2.50 17.04 -11.36
N PHE A 167 3.55 16.27 -11.66
CA PHE A 167 3.85 15.78 -13.01
C PHE A 167 2.70 14.95 -13.59
N HIS A 168 2.08 14.08 -12.78
CA HIS A 168 0.93 13.29 -13.22
C HIS A 168 -0.29 14.16 -13.54
N THR A 169 -0.50 15.26 -12.80
CA THR A 169 -1.60 16.20 -13.04
C THR A 169 -1.32 17.19 -14.18
N GLU A 170 -0.06 17.32 -14.60
CA GLU A 170 0.34 18.09 -15.79
C GLU A 170 0.09 17.28 -17.07
N GLU A 171 0.35 15.97 -17.05
CA GLU A 171 0.15 15.08 -18.20
C GLU A 171 -1.30 14.56 -18.33
N MET A 172 -2.02 14.42 -17.21
CA MET A 172 -3.37 13.87 -17.19
C MET A 172 -4.36 14.77 -16.45
N LEU A 173 -5.61 14.70 -16.90
CA LEU A 173 -6.69 15.43 -16.26
C LEU A 173 -6.96 14.87 -14.86
N LYS A 174 -6.91 15.73 -13.84
CA LYS A 174 -7.13 15.33 -12.44
C LYS A 174 -8.41 14.55 -12.20
N HIS A 175 -9.49 14.85 -12.93
CA HIS A 175 -10.75 14.12 -12.78
C HIS A 175 -10.65 12.67 -13.27
N LYS A 176 -9.81 12.39 -14.29
CA LYS A 176 -9.53 11.03 -14.76
C LYS A 176 -8.73 10.23 -13.74
N LEU A 177 -7.80 10.87 -13.04
CA LEU A 177 -7.09 10.25 -11.92
C LEU A 177 -8.05 9.89 -10.78
N VAL A 178 -8.95 10.81 -10.42
CA VAL A 178 -9.98 10.53 -9.41
C VAL A 178 -10.89 9.38 -9.86
N ASP A 179 -11.39 9.42 -11.10
CA ASP A 179 -12.25 8.37 -11.66
C ASP A 179 -11.54 7.02 -11.61
N PHE A 180 -10.28 6.95 -12.03
CA PHE A 180 -9.47 5.74 -11.98
C PHE A 180 -9.36 5.17 -10.56
N ILE A 181 -9.10 6.00 -9.54
CA ILE A 181 -8.99 5.51 -8.15
C ILE A 181 -10.33 4.98 -7.63
N ILE A 182 -11.44 5.62 -8.00
CA ILE A 182 -12.78 5.18 -7.61
C ILE A 182 -13.17 3.88 -8.32
N GLU A 183 -12.93 3.80 -9.63
CA GLU A 183 -13.16 2.61 -10.44
C GLU A 183 -12.31 1.44 -9.94
N PHE A 184 -11.04 1.68 -9.62
CA PHE A 184 -10.16 0.69 -8.99
C PHE A 184 -10.77 0.13 -7.69
N GLN A 185 -11.29 0.98 -6.80
CA GLN A 185 -11.93 0.50 -5.58
C GLN A 185 -13.20 -0.33 -5.85
N GLU A 186 -13.97 0.00 -6.89
CA GLU A 186 -15.17 -0.76 -7.27
C GLU A 186 -14.87 -2.09 -7.96
N GLU A 187 -13.80 -2.14 -8.76
CA GLU A 187 -13.43 -3.32 -9.55
C GLU A 187 -12.68 -4.36 -8.72
N VAL A 188 -11.81 -3.93 -7.80
CA VAL A 188 -11.01 -4.85 -6.97
C VAL A 188 -11.90 -5.83 -6.22
N ASP A 189 -12.97 -5.35 -5.57
CA ASP A 189 -13.88 -6.22 -4.83
C ASP A 189 -14.53 -7.30 -5.73
N LYS A 190 -14.85 -6.94 -6.98
CA LYS A 190 -15.44 -7.86 -7.96
C LYS A 190 -14.39 -8.88 -8.43
N GLU A 191 -13.21 -8.41 -8.79
CA GLU A 191 -12.11 -9.26 -9.27
C GLU A 191 -11.66 -10.28 -8.22
N ILE A 192 -11.52 -9.87 -6.94
CA ILE A 192 -11.22 -10.80 -5.84
C ILE A 192 -12.33 -11.86 -5.69
N SER A 193 -13.59 -11.43 -5.76
CA SER A 193 -14.74 -12.33 -5.67
C SER A 193 -14.78 -13.33 -6.82
N GLU A 194 -14.49 -12.88 -8.05
CA GLU A 194 -14.41 -13.73 -9.24
C GLU A 194 -13.25 -14.73 -9.14
N MET A 195 -12.05 -14.28 -8.76
CA MET A 195 -10.90 -15.16 -8.54
C MET A 195 -11.21 -16.26 -7.50
N LYS A 196 -11.91 -15.91 -6.41
CA LYS A 196 -12.35 -16.88 -5.40
C LYS A 196 -13.30 -17.92 -5.97
N LEU A 197 -14.28 -17.49 -6.77
CA LEU A 197 -15.22 -18.39 -7.44
C LEU A 197 -14.50 -19.34 -8.41
N PHE A 198 -13.57 -18.83 -9.21
CA PHE A 198 -12.78 -19.67 -10.13
C PHE A 198 -11.91 -20.69 -9.39
N LEU A 199 -11.29 -20.29 -8.28
CA LEU A 199 -10.46 -21.19 -7.48
C LEU A 199 -11.31 -22.34 -6.91
N ASN A 200 -12.48 -22.02 -6.34
CA ASN A 200 -13.40 -23.01 -5.79
C ASN A 200 -13.95 -23.97 -6.86
N ALA A 201 -14.35 -23.43 -8.02
CA ALA A 201 -14.84 -24.24 -9.13
C ALA A 201 -13.76 -25.21 -9.65
N ARG A 202 -12.51 -24.74 -9.79
CA ARG A 202 -11.38 -25.58 -10.21
C ARG A 202 -11.03 -26.65 -9.18
N ALA A 203 -11.01 -26.29 -7.90
CA ALA A 203 -10.76 -27.25 -6.82
C ALA A 203 -11.80 -28.37 -6.83
N ARG A 204 -13.07 -28.03 -7.04
CA ARG A 204 -14.17 -29.00 -7.18
C ARG A 204 -13.98 -29.92 -8.37
N PHE A 205 -13.69 -29.37 -9.55
CA PHE A 205 -13.45 -30.16 -10.76
C PHE A 205 -12.30 -31.16 -10.60
N VAL A 206 -11.20 -30.73 -9.96
CA VAL A 206 -10.04 -31.59 -9.68
C VAL A 206 -10.41 -32.72 -8.72
N ALA A 207 -11.16 -32.41 -7.66
CA ALA A 207 -11.64 -33.40 -6.71
C ALA A 207 -12.58 -34.43 -7.34
N GLU A 208 -13.54 -33.97 -8.17
CA GLU A 208 -14.47 -34.85 -8.90
C GLU A 208 -13.72 -35.77 -9.87
N SER A 209 -12.76 -35.22 -10.64
CA SER A 209 -11.93 -36.02 -11.56
C SER A 209 -11.07 -37.05 -10.85
N PHE A 210 -10.54 -36.74 -9.67
CA PHE A 210 -9.70 -37.65 -8.89
C PHE A 210 -10.50 -38.78 -8.23
N LEU A 211 -11.73 -38.51 -7.81
CA LEU A 211 -12.60 -39.47 -7.12
C LEU A 211 -13.46 -40.31 -8.07
N THR A 212 -13.53 -39.95 -9.36
CA THR A 212 -14.21 -40.79 -10.36
C THR A 212 -13.37 -42.05 -10.58
N PRO A 213 -13.89 -43.25 -10.26
CA PRO A 213 -13.17 -44.49 -10.49
C PRO A 213 -12.85 -44.63 -11.98
N MET A 214 -11.59 -44.98 -12.29
CA MET A 214 -11.14 -45.33 -13.64
C MET A 214 -11.85 -46.59 -14.15
#